data_AF-A0A964MFQ8-F1
#
_entry.id   AF-A0A964MFQ8-F1
#
_cell.length_a   1.000
_cell.length_b   1.000
_cell.length_c   1.000
_cell.angle_alpha   90.00
_cell.angle_beta   90.00
_cell.angle_gamma   90.00
#
_symmetry.space_group_name_H-M   'P 1'
#
loop_
_entity.id
_entity.type
_entity.pdbx_description
1 polymer ?
#
loop_
_entity_poly.entity_id
_entity_poly.type
_entity_poly.pdbx_seq_one_letter_code
_entity_poly.pdbx_strand_id
1 'polypeptide(L)'
;MADLLGIVFPGMHKHSSPYMGVATLALALVGVWLWRRKRETRWLAALGAGSLVYALAENSPLEGLLYSLVPLVEKARNPSAAFYLMGLAGAVLAAMALDRLLRDPASVSRVSRWLVWLAAGIFALRTGWALTQQFAELKEDRILVTALCALALALILASARRKLITLTAAALCATLVMITEASNENSFLMPAYSEKDRVSQLTALSEHGDIAEFLRRQPGNPRVEINRSLIGYNFGDWHGIHTSAGYLASLSTSVVATGLNSPSENRLLGVAFAVNDKPTAIHTEDVFTGKSGLKVYKDPEARPRAFSVHEILPWLPRHDAMAMNDYYADRLTQATFVTGPPPKLDACPDRSDNVQLAVHNPSKVQIQAEMGCRGMVILTDAYFP
;
A
#
# COMPACT_ATOMS: atom_id res chain seq x y z
N MET A 1 -17.89 -12.69 5.38
CA MET A 1 -18.11 -14.13 5.10
C MET A 1 -17.13 -14.70 4.08
N ALA A 2 -16.89 -14.04 2.93
CA ALA A 2 -15.93 -14.52 1.93
C ALA A 2 -14.54 -14.82 2.51
N ASP A 3 -14.03 -13.96 3.40
CA ASP A 3 -12.70 -14.14 4.02
C ASP A 3 -12.60 -15.39 4.90
N LEU A 4 -13.70 -15.89 5.50
CA LEU A 4 -13.66 -17.14 6.26
C LEU A 4 -13.46 -18.36 5.36
N LEU A 5 -14.07 -18.34 4.17
CA LEU A 5 -13.84 -19.38 3.18
C LEU A 5 -12.42 -19.30 2.61
N GLY A 6 -11.84 -18.10 2.58
CA GLY A 6 -10.44 -17.84 2.24
C GLY A 6 -9.40 -18.57 3.09
N ILE A 7 -9.77 -19.07 4.28
CA ILE A 7 -8.86 -19.88 5.12
C ILE A 7 -8.52 -21.21 4.45
N VAL A 8 -9.50 -21.79 3.73
CA VAL A 8 -9.41 -23.12 3.11
C VAL A 8 -9.22 -23.02 1.60
N PHE A 9 -9.79 -21.98 0.98
CA PHE A 9 -9.74 -21.79 -0.46
C PHE A 9 -8.91 -20.57 -0.82
N PRO A 10 -7.80 -20.74 -1.56
CA PRO A 10 -6.98 -19.62 -2.00
C PRO A 10 -7.80 -18.65 -2.88
N GLY A 11 -7.50 -17.36 -2.80
CA GLY A 11 -8.15 -16.32 -3.60
C GLY A 11 -9.49 -15.77 -3.10
N MET A 12 -10.09 -16.37 -2.07
CA MET A 12 -11.38 -15.89 -1.51
C MET A 12 -11.18 -14.91 -0.36
N HIS A 13 -10.77 -13.68 -0.66
CA HIS A 13 -10.62 -12.61 0.34
C HIS A 13 -10.79 -11.21 -0.28
N LYS A 14 -11.09 -10.20 0.55
CA LYS A 14 -11.25 -8.80 0.11
C LYS A 14 -9.97 -7.97 0.18
N HIS A 15 -9.27 -8.02 1.31
CA HIS A 15 -8.16 -7.08 1.58
C HIS A 15 -6.86 -7.77 2.00
N SER A 16 -6.93 -8.86 2.75
CA SER A 16 -5.76 -9.65 3.11
C SER A 16 -6.14 -11.11 3.07
N SER A 17 -5.27 -11.96 2.50
CA SER A 17 -5.53 -13.38 2.43
C SER A 17 -5.38 -14.03 3.82
N PRO A 18 -6.40 -14.72 4.33
CA PRO A 18 -6.28 -15.57 5.52
C PRO A 18 -5.68 -16.94 5.21
N TYR A 19 -5.37 -17.22 3.95
CA TYR A 19 -4.91 -18.52 3.49
C TYR A 19 -3.49 -18.82 3.98
N MET A 20 -3.34 -19.82 4.84
CA MET A 20 -2.03 -20.30 5.34
C MET A 20 -1.63 -21.66 4.76
N GLY A 21 -2.45 -22.21 3.84
CA GLY A 21 -2.35 -23.58 3.36
C GLY A 21 -3.19 -24.55 4.18
N VAL A 22 -3.89 -25.46 3.48
CA VAL A 22 -4.68 -26.52 4.09
C VAL A 22 -3.80 -27.52 4.84
N ALA A 23 -2.58 -27.79 4.37
CA ALA A 23 -1.62 -28.65 5.07
C ALA A 23 -1.20 -28.03 6.42
N THR A 24 -0.92 -26.73 6.44
CA THR A 24 -0.60 -25.97 7.66
C THR A 24 -1.78 -25.93 8.61
N LEU A 25 -2.98 -25.59 8.12
CA LEU A 25 -4.21 -25.54 8.91
C LEU A 25 -4.55 -26.91 9.52
N ALA A 26 -4.45 -27.97 8.72
CA ALA A 26 -4.64 -29.35 9.14
C ALA A 26 -3.72 -29.71 10.32
N LEU A 27 -2.42 -29.46 10.18
CA LEU A 27 -1.46 -29.71 11.23
C LEU A 27 -1.71 -28.82 12.45
N ALA A 28 -2.08 -27.56 12.27
CA ALA A 28 -2.40 -26.67 13.38
C ALA A 28 -3.58 -27.19 14.22
N LEU A 29 -4.67 -27.64 13.58
CA LEU A 29 -5.82 -28.25 14.25
C LEU A 29 -5.44 -29.55 14.97
N VAL A 30 -4.62 -30.39 14.34
CA VAL A 30 -4.06 -31.59 14.98
C VAL A 30 -3.18 -31.21 16.19
N GLY A 31 -2.40 -30.13 16.09
CA GLY A 31 -1.58 -29.60 17.17
C GLY A 31 -2.42 -29.17 18.36
N VAL A 32 -3.51 -28.45 18.12
CA VAL A 32 -4.50 -28.09 19.15
C VAL A 32 -5.08 -29.34 19.79
N TRP A 33 -5.47 -30.34 19.01
CA TRP A 33 -6.06 -31.58 19.52
C TRP A 33 -5.07 -32.40 20.37
N LEU A 34 -3.86 -32.63 19.87
CA LEU A 34 -2.81 -33.42 20.52
C LEU A 34 -2.32 -32.76 21.81
N TRP A 35 -2.21 -31.44 21.82
CA TRP A 35 -1.61 -30.69 22.92
C TRP A 35 -2.61 -29.82 23.70
N ARG A 36 -3.93 -30.13 23.63
CA ARG A 36 -5.00 -29.33 24.27
C ARG A 36 -4.83 -29.05 25.77
N ARG A 37 -4.05 -29.87 26.48
CA ARG A 37 -3.77 -29.71 27.91
C ARG A 37 -2.62 -28.73 28.19
N LYS A 38 -1.72 -28.50 27.22
CA LYS A 38 -0.62 -27.54 27.36
C LYS A 38 -1.15 -26.11 27.38
N ARG A 39 -0.50 -25.26 28.16
CA ARG A 39 -0.93 -23.86 28.32
C ARG A 39 -0.57 -23.05 27.07
N GLU A 40 0.58 -23.32 26.51
CA GLU A 40 1.14 -22.70 25.31
C GLU A 40 0.21 -22.91 24.10
N THR A 41 -0.25 -24.14 23.89
CA THR A 41 -1.20 -24.48 22.82
C THR A 41 -2.53 -23.74 22.96
N ARG A 42 -3.02 -23.55 24.19
CA ARG A 42 -4.27 -22.80 24.44
C ARG A 42 -4.10 -21.32 24.14
N TRP A 43 -2.97 -20.72 24.52
CA TRP A 43 -2.68 -19.33 24.17
C TRP A 43 -2.52 -19.13 22.67
N LEU A 44 -1.83 -20.03 21.97
CA LEU A 44 -1.69 -19.97 20.51
C LEU A 44 -3.04 -20.15 19.81
N ALA A 45 -3.85 -21.12 20.25
CA ALA A 45 -5.20 -21.30 19.71
C ALA A 45 -6.09 -20.08 19.96
N ALA A 46 -6.03 -19.50 21.15
CA ALA A 46 -6.75 -18.27 21.49
C ALA A 46 -6.27 -17.07 20.68
N LEU A 47 -4.95 -16.95 20.43
CA LEU A 47 -4.38 -15.91 19.59
C LEU A 47 -4.87 -16.05 18.14
N GLY A 48 -4.82 -17.26 17.57
CA GLY A 48 -5.28 -17.51 16.20
C GLY A 48 -6.79 -17.29 16.04
N ALA A 49 -7.59 -17.82 16.96
CA ALA A 49 -9.05 -17.63 16.95
C ALA A 49 -9.44 -16.17 17.22
N GLY A 50 -8.80 -15.51 18.18
CA GLY A 50 -9.03 -14.10 18.48
C GLY A 50 -8.68 -13.18 17.32
N SER A 51 -7.58 -13.48 16.60
CA SER A 51 -7.19 -12.76 15.39
C SER A 51 -8.20 -12.94 14.27
N LEU A 52 -8.75 -14.15 14.10
CA LEU A 52 -9.81 -14.42 13.13
C LEU A 52 -11.08 -13.65 13.46
N VAL A 53 -11.48 -13.65 14.74
CA VAL A 53 -12.67 -12.93 15.22
C VAL A 53 -12.51 -11.42 15.08
N TYR A 54 -11.32 -10.88 15.34
CA TYR A 54 -11.01 -9.48 15.12
C TYR A 54 -11.05 -9.12 13.62
N ALA A 55 -10.49 -9.97 12.77
CA ALA A 55 -10.46 -9.77 11.32
C ALA A 55 -11.84 -9.86 10.64
N LEU A 56 -12.89 -10.35 11.34
CA LEU A 56 -14.26 -10.28 10.84
C LEU A 56 -14.81 -8.86 10.77
N ALA A 57 -14.14 -7.90 11.44
CA ALA A 57 -14.42 -6.47 11.37
C ALA A 57 -15.92 -6.17 11.56
N GLU A 58 -16.52 -5.50 10.58
CA GLU A 58 -17.93 -5.08 10.50
C GLU A 58 -18.93 -6.22 10.78
N ASN A 59 -18.53 -7.48 10.59
CA ASN A 59 -19.36 -8.65 10.88
C ASN A 59 -19.30 -9.09 12.36
N SER A 60 -18.62 -8.34 13.22
CA SER A 60 -18.42 -8.64 14.65
C SER A 60 -18.64 -7.38 15.50
N PRO A 61 -19.38 -7.46 16.62
CA PRO A 61 -19.55 -6.33 17.53
C PRO A 61 -18.26 -5.91 18.24
N LEU A 62 -17.21 -6.76 18.18
CA LEU A 62 -15.94 -6.51 18.85
C LEU A 62 -15.16 -5.35 18.24
N GLU A 63 -15.29 -5.10 16.94
CA GLU A 63 -14.60 -3.98 16.30
C GLU A 63 -15.10 -2.65 16.87
N GLY A 64 -16.42 -2.43 16.96
CA GLY A 64 -16.97 -1.20 17.53
C GLY A 64 -16.57 -0.96 18.99
N LEU A 65 -16.46 -2.04 19.78
CA LEU A 65 -15.94 -1.96 21.15
C LEU A 65 -14.46 -1.58 21.19
N LEU A 66 -13.63 -2.21 20.36
CA LEU A 66 -12.19 -1.91 20.32
C LEU A 66 -11.91 -0.52 19.76
N TYR A 67 -12.68 -0.10 18.76
CA TYR A 67 -12.62 1.24 18.16
C TYR A 67 -12.94 2.34 19.18
N SER A 68 -13.81 2.06 20.16
CA SER A 68 -14.20 3.04 21.20
C SER A 68 -13.32 2.99 22.45
N LEU A 69 -12.73 1.83 22.78
CA LEU A 69 -12.02 1.63 24.04
C LEU A 69 -10.50 1.60 23.92
N VAL A 70 -9.96 1.24 22.76
CA VAL A 70 -8.52 1.05 22.58
C VAL A 70 -7.97 2.18 21.69
N PRO A 71 -7.12 3.07 22.24
CA PRO A 71 -6.56 4.16 21.46
C PRO A 71 -5.73 3.62 20.30
N LEU A 72 -5.72 4.36 19.19
CA LEU A 72 -5.04 4.05 17.92
C LEU A 72 -5.68 2.93 17.09
N VAL A 73 -6.69 2.20 17.60
CA VAL A 73 -7.45 1.24 16.77
C VAL A 73 -8.25 1.98 15.71
N GLU A 74 -8.69 3.20 15.97
CA GLU A 74 -9.33 4.08 14.99
C GLU A 74 -8.41 4.43 13.80
N LYS A 75 -7.10 4.28 13.98
CA LYS A 75 -6.08 4.47 12.93
C LYS A 75 -5.70 3.16 12.24
N ALA A 76 -6.15 2.00 12.74
CA ALA A 76 -5.88 0.72 12.11
C ALA A 76 -6.66 0.63 10.79
N ARG A 77 -5.95 0.82 9.68
CA ARG A 77 -6.53 0.93 8.34
C ARG A 77 -7.30 -0.31 7.88
N ASN A 78 -6.95 -1.49 8.40
CA ASN A 78 -7.53 -2.74 7.96
C ASN A 78 -7.48 -3.83 9.05
N PRO A 79 -8.61 -4.20 9.67
CA PRO A 79 -8.67 -5.29 10.64
C PRO A 79 -8.22 -6.65 10.08
N SER A 80 -8.37 -6.89 8.76
CA SER A 80 -7.94 -8.14 8.14
C SER A 80 -6.43 -8.35 8.18
N ALA A 81 -5.64 -7.30 8.46
CA ALA A 81 -4.21 -7.44 8.69
C ALA A 81 -3.93 -8.44 9.83
N ALA A 82 -4.80 -8.54 10.84
CA ALA A 82 -4.63 -9.47 11.96
C ALA A 82 -4.51 -10.95 11.55
N PHE A 83 -4.86 -11.33 10.32
CA PHE A 83 -4.57 -12.67 9.81
C PHE A 83 -3.08 -13.05 9.89
N TYR A 84 -2.15 -12.08 9.95
CA TYR A 84 -0.73 -12.39 10.19
C TYR A 84 -0.51 -13.11 11.54
N LEU A 85 -1.24 -12.72 12.60
CA LEU A 85 -1.18 -13.37 13.91
C LEU A 85 -1.78 -14.77 13.88
N MET A 86 -2.84 -14.95 13.09
CA MET A 86 -3.43 -16.26 12.84
C MET A 86 -2.43 -17.18 12.12
N GLY A 87 -1.75 -16.69 11.08
CA GLY A 87 -0.70 -17.42 10.37
C GLY A 87 0.47 -17.81 11.28
N LEU A 88 0.93 -16.87 12.12
CA LEU A 88 1.99 -17.13 13.12
C LEU A 88 1.58 -18.24 14.10
N ALA A 89 0.40 -18.11 14.71
CA ALA A 89 -0.12 -19.11 15.65
C ALA A 89 -0.29 -20.48 14.96
N GLY A 90 -0.85 -20.49 13.75
CA GLY A 90 -1.02 -21.68 12.92
C GLY A 90 0.30 -22.39 12.62
N ALA A 91 1.34 -21.64 12.21
CA ALA A 91 2.66 -22.19 11.91
C ALA A 91 3.31 -22.86 13.14
N VAL A 92 3.24 -22.21 14.31
CA VAL A 92 3.78 -22.79 15.57
C VAL A 92 3.01 -24.04 15.97
N LEU A 93 1.67 -24.01 15.90
CA LEU A 93 0.83 -25.18 16.20
C LEU A 93 1.08 -26.34 15.22
N ALA A 94 1.28 -26.03 13.94
CA ALA A 94 1.61 -27.01 12.92
C ALA A 94 2.97 -27.66 13.18
N ALA A 95 3.99 -26.88 13.57
CA ALA A 95 5.29 -27.40 13.95
C ALA A 95 5.22 -28.32 15.18
N MET A 96 4.45 -27.94 16.21
CA MET A 96 4.21 -28.78 17.39
C MET A 96 3.50 -30.10 17.05
N ALA A 97 2.57 -30.06 16.09
CA ALA A 97 1.89 -31.25 15.61
C ALA A 97 2.83 -32.17 14.84
N LEU A 98 3.62 -31.59 13.93
CA LEU A 98 4.58 -32.32 13.10
C LEU A 98 5.64 -33.03 13.96
N ASP A 99 6.24 -32.34 14.93
CA ASP A 99 7.22 -32.95 15.85
C ASP A 99 6.63 -34.16 16.59
N ARG A 100 5.38 -34.03 17.07
CA ARG A 100 4.68 -35.12 17.75
C ARG A 100 4.37 -36.30 16.83
N LEU A 101 3.87 -36.03 15.62
CA LEU A 101 3.51 -37.06 14.63
C LEU A 101 4.73 -37.82 14.12
N LEU A 102 5.87 -37.15 13.96
CA LEU A 102 7.12 -37.76 13.53
C LEU A 102 7.72 -38.66 14.62
N ARG A 103 7.55 -38.32 15.90
CA ARG A 103 8.04 -39.12 17.03
C ARG A 103 7.09 -40.23 17.48
N ASP A 104 5.78 -40.08 17.26
CA ASP A 104 4.76 -41.06 17.66
C ASP A 104 3.83 -41.47 16.52
N PRO A 105 4.09 -42.64 15.91
CA PRO A 105 3.39 -43.10 14.72
C PRO A 105 1.93 -43.53 14.97
N ALA A 106 1.48 -43.64 16.22
CA ALA A 106 0.12 -44.12 16.53
C ALA A 106 -0.97 -43.18 15.97
N SER A 107 -0.71 -41.87 15.97
CA SER A 107 -1.66 -40.86 15.48
C SER A 107 -1.58 -40.64 13.96
N VAL A 108 -0.49 -41.06 13.32
CA VAL A 108 -0.23 -40.80 11.89
C VAL A 108 -1.29 -41.41 10.97
N SER A 109 -1.76 -42.64 11.21
CA SER A 109 -2.74 -43.29 10.31
C SER A 109 -4.13 -42.63 10.34
N ARG A 110 -4.49 -41.96 11.44
CA ARG A 110 -5.72 -41.16 11.49
C ARG A 110 -5.55 -39.86 10.72
N VAL A 111 -4.45 -39.15 10.97
CA VAL A 111 -4.16 -37.86 10.31
C VAL A 111 -3.98 -38.04 8.81
N SER A 112 -3.19 -39.01 8.35
CA SER A 112 -3.00 -39.29 6.92
C SER A 112 -4.32 -39.64 6.21
N ARG A 113 -5.20 -40.44 6.84
CA ARG A 113 -6.53 -40.74 6.27
C ARG A 113 -7.38 -39.48 6.16
N TRP A 114 -7.39 -38.65 7.20
CA TRP A 114 -8.15 -37.40 7.19
C TRP A 114 -7.64 -36.44 6.10
N LEU A 115 -6.32 -36.30 5.94
CA LEU A 115 -5.71 -35.50 4.87
C LEU A 115 -6.07 -36.03 3.47
N VAL A 116 -6.11 -37.35 3.27
CA VAL A 116 -6.55 -37.95 1.99
C VAL A 116 -8.01 -37.65 1.71
N TRP A 117 -8.90 -37.78 2.71
CA TRP A 117 -10.31 -37.43 2.56
C TRP A 117 -10.51 -35.94 2.30
N LEU A 118 -9.72 -35.09 2.94
CA LEU A 118 -9.74 -33.65 2.73
C LEU A 118 -9.30 -33.30 1.31
N ALA A 119 -8.21 -33.89 0.82
CA ALA A 119 -7.76 -33.71 -0.57
C ALA A 119 -8.81 -34.20 -1.57
N ALA A 120 -9.41 -35.37 -1.34
CA ALA A 120 -10.48 -35.91 -2.17
C ALA A 120 -11.72 -35.01 -2.18
N GLY A 121 -12.08 -34.44 -1.04
CA GLY A 121 -13.19 -33.49 -0.91
C GLY A 121 -12.93 -32.18 -1.67
N ILE A 122 -11.72 -31.61 -1.54
CA ILE A 122 -11.31 -30.40 -2.29
C ILE A 122 -11.33 -30.68 -3.80
N PHE A 123 -10.80 -31.83 -4.22
CA PHE A 123 -10.80 -32.24 -5.62
C PHE A 123 -12.23 -32.41 -6.17
N ALA A 124 -13.10 -33.11 -5.43
CA ALA A 124 -14.51 -33.30 -5.80
C ALA A 124 -15.29 -31.98 -5.88
N LEU A 125 -15.03 -31.04 -4.96
CA LEU A 125 -15.66 -29.73 -4.98
C LEU A 125 -15.19 -28.89 -6.18
N ARG A 126 -13.88 -28.93 -6.49
CA ARG A 126 -13.31 -28.24 -7.66
C ARG A 126 -13.85 -28.79 -8.97
N THR A 127 -13.94 -30.11 -9.11
CA THR A 127 -14.51 -30.75 -10.31
C THR A 127 -16.00 -30.48 -10.43
N GLY A 128 -16.75 -30.54 -9.32
CA GLY A 128 -18.16 -30.16 -9.27
C GLY A 128 -18.40 -28.71 -9.74
N TRP A 129 -17.63 -27.76 -9.24
CA TRP A 129 -17.69 -26.36 -9.70
C TRP A 129 -17.33 -26.25 -11.18
N ALA A 130 -16.23 -26.88 -11.62
CA ALA A 130 -15.80 -26.82 -13.01
C ALA A 130 -16.89 -27.30 -13.98
N LEU A 131 -17.64 -28.34 -13.61
CA LEU A 131 -18.78 -28.83 -14.39
C LEU A 131 -19.92 -27.80 -14.49
N THR A 132 -20.21 -27.05 -13.42
CA THR A 132 -21.25 -25.99 -13.47
C THR A 132 -20.88 -24.82 -14.38
N GLN A 133 -19.58 -24.54 -14.53
CA GLN A 133 -19.06 -23.44 -15.35
C GLN A 133 -18.58 -23.90 -16.75
N GLN A 134 -18.95 -25.12 -17.17
CA GLN A 134 -18.52 -25.71 -18.45
C GLN A 134 -17.00 -25.60 -18.69
N PHE A 135 -16.20 -25.71 -17.63
CA PHE A 135 -14.74 -25.59 -17.66
C PHE A 135 -14.18 -24.23 -18.13
N ALA A 136 -15.02 -23.18 -18.28
CA ALA A 136 -14.58 -21.86 -18.72
C ALA A 136 -13.55 -21.21 -17.77
N GLU A 137 -13.61 -21.55 -16.47
CA GLU A 137 -12.71 -21.03 -15.41
C GLU A 137 -11.67 -22.06 -14.94
N LEU A 138 -11.18 -22.93 -15.82
CA LEU A 138 -10.04 -23.81 -15.50
C LEU A 138 -8.70 -23.07 -15.33
N LYS A 139 -8.63 -21.76 -15.58
CA LYS A 139 -7.37 -20.98 -15.45
C LYS A 139 -6.87 -20.86 -14.01
N GLU A 140 -7.70 -21.16 -13.03
CA GLU A 140 -7.37 -21.08 -11.60
C GLU A 140 -6.96 -22.45 -11.04
N ASP A 141 -5.64 -22.70 -11.01
CA ASP A 141 -5.03 -23.97 -10.57
C ASP A 141 -4.70 -24.02 -9.07
N ARG A 142 -4.85 -22.90 -8.35
CA ARG A 142 -4.46 -22.78 -6.94
C ARG A 142 -5.12 -23.83 -6.03
N ILE A 143 -6.37 -24.19 -6.33
CA ILE A 143 -7.14 -25.20 -5.59
C ILE A 143 -6.56 -26.60 -5.79
N LEU A 144 -6.01 -26.92 -6.96
CA LEU A 144 -5.38 -28.22 -7.23
C LEU A 144 -4.06 -28.36 -6.47
N VAL A 145 -3.25 -27.29 -6.42
CA VAL A 145 -2.01 -27.26 -5.63
C VAL A 145 -2.29 -27.56 -4.16
N THR A 146 -3.39 -27.03 -3.62
CA THR A 146 -3.86 -27.29 -2.25
C THR A 146 -4.13 -28.78 -2.02
N ALA A 147 -4.86 -29.44 -2.93
CA ALA A 147 -5.13 -30.88 -2.85
C ALA A 147 -3.85 -31.72 -2.98
N LEU A 148 -2.94 -31.36 -3.88
CA LEU A 148 -1.64 -32.02 -4.05
C LEU A 148 -0.77 -31.88 -2.79
N CYS A 149 -0.75 -30.72 -2.15
CA CYS A 149 -0.02 -30.49 -0.90
C CYS A 149 -0.56 -31.35 0.24
N ALA A 150 -1.89 -31.46 0.37
CA ALA A 150 -2.52 -32.33 1.36
C ALA A 150 -2.16 -33.83 1.14
N LEU A 151 -2.16 -34.29 -0.12
CA LEU A 151 -1.73 -35.66 -0.47
C LEU A 151 -0.24 -35.88 -0.22
N ALA A 152 0.62 -34.93 -0.60
CA ALA A 152 2.05 -34.99 -0.37
C ALA A 152 2.35 -35.07 1.13
N LEU A 153 1.69 -34.25 1.97
CA LEU A 153 1.82 -34.31 3.41
C LEU A 153 1.37 -35.67 3.97
N ALA A 154 0.24 -36.20 3.49
CA ALA A 154 -0.24 -37.52 3.91
C ALA A 154 0.77 -38.64 3.58
N LEU A 155 1.38 -38.58 2.39
CA LEU A 155 2.42 -39.51 1.93
C LEU A 155 3.71 -39.37 2.76
N ILE A 156 4.17 -38.16 3.04
CA ILE A 156 5.36 -37.90 3.86
C ILE A 156 5.18 -38.51 5.26
N LEU A 157 4.03 -38.27 5.89
CA LEU A 157 3.71 -38.84 7.20
C LEU A 157 3.65 -40.37 7.16
N ALA A 158 3.02 -40.94 6.12
CA ALA A 158 2.95 -42.40 5.95
C ALA A 158 4.34 -43.03 5.73
N SER A 159 5.20 -42.39 4.94
CA SER A 159 6.57 -42.82 4.66
C SER A 159 7.45 -42.72 5.90
N ALA A 160 7.34 -41.64 6.67
CA ALA A 160 8.04 -41.48 7.94
C ALA A 160 7.63 -42.57 8.94
N ARG A 161 6.32 -42.87 9.04
CA ARG A 161 5.82 -43.97 9.88
C ARG A 161 6.36 -45.34 9.46
N ARG A 162 6.48 -45.59 8.15
CA ARG A 162 7.06 -46.82 7.61
C ARG A 162 8.59 -46.85 7.65
N LYS A 163 9.23 -45.81 8.19
CA LYS A 163 10.70 -45.63 8.23
C LYS A 163 11.36 -45.69 6.85
N LEU A 164 10.63 -45.31 5.80
CA LEU A 164 11.16 -45.23 4.42
C LEU A 164 12.04 -43.99 4.21
N ILE A 165 11.86 -42.97 5.05
CA ILE A 165 12.62 -41.73 5.05
C ILE A 165 13.05 -41.39 6.48
N THR A 166 14.13 -40.62 6.64
CA THR A 166 14.58 -40.13 7.94
C THR A 166 13.61 -39.09 8.50
N LEU A 167 13.61 -38.88 9.83
CA LEU A 167 12.78 -37.86 10.46
C LEU A 167 13.14 -36.45 9.98
N THR A 168 14.43 -36.20 9.71
CA THR A 168 14.90 -34.93 9.16
C THR A 168 14.39 -34.70 7.75
N ALA A 169 14.46 -35.72 6.87
CA ALA A 169 13.91 -35.64 5.53
C ALA A 169 12.38 -35.43 5.57
N ALA A 170 11.67 -36.14 6.45
CA ALA A 170 10.23 -35.96 6.61
C ALA A 170 9.86 -34.53 7.06
N ALA A 171 10.59 -33.98 8.03
CA ALA A 171 10.37 -32.62 8.51
C ALA A 171 10.67 -31.57 7.42
N LEU A 172 11.77 -31.73 6.69
CA LEU A 172 12.14 -30.84 5.58
C LEU A 172 11.10 -30.90 4.46
N CYS A 173 10.71 -32.10 4.00
CA CYS A 173 9.69 -32.25 2.97
C CYS A 173 8.34 -31.68 3.40
N ALA A 174 7.91 -31.91 4.66
CA ALA A 174 6.68 -31.32 5.16
C ALA A 174 6.75 -29.79 5.21
N THR A 175 7.89 -29.23 5.59
CA THR A 175 8.13 -27.77 5.58
C THR A 175 8.07 -27.21 4.16
N LEU A 176 8.70 -27.88 3.19
CA LEU A 176 8.64 -27.50 1.78
C LEU A 176 7.21 -27.55 1.24
N VAL A 177 6.42 -28.56 1.61
CA VAL A 177 4.99 -28.63 1.24
C VAL A 177 4.22 -27.44 1.79
N MET A 178 4.41 -27.09 3.07
CA MET A 178 3.74 -25.92 3.68
C MET A 178 4.15 -24.60 3.01
N ILE A 179 5.44 -24.43 2.68
CA ILE A 179 5.93 -23.23 1.97
C ILE A 179 5.34 -23.17 0.56
N THR A 180 5.38 -24.27 -0.20
CA THR A 180 4.81 -24.33 -1.55
C THR A 180 3.33 -23.96 -1.55
N GLU A 181 2.56 -24.47 -0.60
CA GLU A 181 1.14 -24.18 -0.49
C GLU A 181 0.86 -22.71 -0.11
N ALA A 182 1.64 -22.14 0.82
CA ALA A 182 1.53 -20.72 1.17
C ALA A 182 1.97 -19.80 0.01
N SER A 183 3.04 -20.17 -0.70
CA SER A 183 3.54 -19.45 -1.88
C SER A 183 2.56 -19.47 -3.05
N ASN A 184 1.76 -20.53 -3.18
CA ASN A 184 0.74 -20.63 -4.22
C ASN A 184 -0.32 -19.52 -4.13
N GLU A 185 -0.56 -18.95 -2.96
CA GLU A 185 -1.38 -17.73 -2.80
C GLU A 185 -0.54 -16.46 -2.92
N ASN A 186 0.55 -16.37 -2.14
CA ASN A 186 1.34 -15.14 -2.05
C ASN A 186 2.02 -14.73 -3.36
N SER A 187 2.44 -15.70 -4.17
CA SER A 187 3.12 -15.47 -5.44
C SER A 187 2.17 -15.45 -6.64
N PHE A 188 0.88 -15.74 -6.46
CA PHE A 188 -0.06 -15.81 -7.59
C PHE A 188 -0.15 -14.51 -8.39
N LEU A 189 -0.17 -13.38 -7.67
CA LEU A 189 -0.23 -12.05 -8.30
C LEU A 189 1.13 -11.60 -8.86
N MET A 190 2.23 -12.30 -8.53
CA MET A 190 3.55 -12.00 -9.10
C MET A 190 3.62 -12.56 -10.52
N PRO A 191 3.74 -11.71 -11.55
CA PRO A 191 3.85 -12.16 -12.92
C PRO A 191 5.23 -12.75 -13.21
N ALA A 192 5.29 -13.78 -14.06
CA ALA A 192 6.54 -14.21 -14.66
C ALA A 192 6.99 -13.20 -15.73
N TYR A 193 8.30 -13.01 -15.91
CA TYR A 193 8.84 -12.14 -16.97
C TYR A 193 8.43 -12.54 -18.39
N SER A 194 8.04 -13.80 -18.58
CA SER A 194 7.47 -14.29 -19.85
C SER A 194 6.07 -13.74 -20.14
N GLU A 195 5.31 -13.33 -19.11
CA GLU A 195 3.95 -12.79 -19.22
C GLU A 195 3.99 -11.29 -19.55
N LYS A 196 4.37 -10.95 -20.78
CA LYS A 196 4.62 -9.56 -21.25
C LYS A 196 3.53 -8.56 -20.83
N ASP A 197 2.26 -8.95 -20.95
CA ASP A 197 1.14 -8.08 -20.61
C ASP A 197 1.09 -7.75 -19.11
N ARG A 198 1.40 -8.72 -18.24
CA ARG A 198 1.38 -8.50 -16.78
C ARG A 198 2.63 -7.77 -16.28
N VAL A 199 3.76 -7.88 -16.98
CA VAL A 199 4.99 -7.12 -16.66
C VAL A 199 5.07 -5.78 -17.38
N SER A 200 4.11 -5.45 -18.24
CA SER A 200 4.10 -4.18 -19.00
C SER A 200 4.22 -2.96 -18.09
N GLN A 201 3.51 -2.95 -16.95
CA GLN A 201 3.59 -1.86 -15.97
C GLN A 201 4.98 -1.76 -15.32
N LEU A 202 5.67 -2.89 -15.10
CA LEU A 202 7.03 -2.90 -14.57
C LEU A 202 8.01 -2.32 -15.58
N THR A 203 7.84 -2.68 -16.86
CA THR A 203 8.62 -2.10 -17.96
C THR A 203 8.35 -0.60 -18.08
N ALA A 204 7.10 -0.16 -17.92
CA ALA A 204 6.73 1.26 -17.98
C ALA A 204 7.45 2.11 -16.93
N LEU A 205 7.84 1.54 -15.77
CA LEU A 205 8.65 2.24 -14.77
C LEU A 205 10.02 2.69 -15.33
N SER A 206 10.58 1.97 -16.30
CA SER A 206 11.84 2.37 -16.95
C SER A 206 11.71 3.51 -17.96
N GLU A 207 10.49 3.95 -18.26
CA GLU A 207 10.22 5.00 -19.25
C GLU A 207 10.33 6.41 -18.63
N HIS A 208 10.33 7.42 -19.50
CA HIS A 208 10.25 8.84 -19.13
C HIS A 208 11.43 9.40 -18.30
N GLY A 209 12.56 8.69 -18.25
CA GLY A 209 13.75 9.15 -17.51
C GLY A 209 14.33 10.47 -18.02
N ASP A 210 14.18 10.76 -19.32
CA ASP A 210 14.59 12.01 -19.94
C ASP A 210 13.71 13.20 -19.55
N ILE A 211 12.39 13.00 -19.43
CA ILE A 211 11.46 13.99 -18.88
C ILE A 211 11.82 14.27 -17.42
N ALA A 212 12.06 13.23 -16.62
CA ALA A 212 12.48 13.39 -15.24
C ALA A 212 13.82 14.14 -15.10
N GLU A 213 14.78 13.85 -15.98
CA GLU A 213 16.06 14.56 -16.00
C GLU A 213 15.90 16.05 -16.34
N PHE A 214 15.06 16.39 -17.32
CA PHE A 214 14.73 17.78 -17.64
C PHE A 214 14.12 18.51 -16.44
N LEU A 215 13.14 17.89 -15.77
CA LEU A 215 12.44 18.47 -14.62
C LEU A 215 13.37 18.67 -13.42
N ARG A 216 14.29 17.72 -13.18
CA ARG A 216 15.26 17.81 -12.07
C ARG A 216 16.26 18.95 -12.23
N ARG A 217 16.53 19.40 -13.46
CA ARG A 217 17.44 20.52 -13.75
C ARG A 217 16.77 21.88 -13.58
N GLN A 218 15.46 21.93 -13.36
CA GLN A 218 14.74 23.20 -13.22
C GLN A 218 15.07 23.86 -11.87
N PRO A 219 15.41 25.17 -11.85
CA PRO A 219 15.72 25.87 -10.62
C PRO A 219 14.50 25.98 -9.70
N GLY A 220 14.73 25.99 -8.38
CA GLY A 220 13.69 26.24 -7.38
C GLY A 220 12.80 25.05 -6.99
N ASN A 221 13.13 23.82 -7.44
CA ASN A 221 12.35 22.59 -7.17
C ASN A 221 10.84 22.74 -7.42
N PRO A 222 10.45 23.10 -8.65
CA PRO A 222 9.05 23.29 -9.03
C PRO A 222 8.28 21.97 -8.95
N ARG A 223 6.97 22.08 -8.73
CA ARG A 223 6.06 20.94 -8.79
C ARG A 223 5.59 20.69 -10.22
N VAL A 224 5.18 19.46 -10.48
CA VAL A 224 4.76 19.01 -11.82
C VAL A 224 3.43 18.28 -11.76
N GLU A 225 2.53 18.62 -12.67
CA GLU A 225 1.30 17.88 -12.92
C GLU A 225 1.56 16.74 -13.89
N ILE A 226 1.09 15.53 -13.58
CA ILE A 226 1.27 14.36 -14.43
C ILE A 226 -0.08 13.87 -14.90
N ASN A 227 -0.27 13.80 -16.23
CA ASN A 227 -1.48 13.18 -16.77
C ASN A 227 -1.45 11.66 -16.57
N ARG A 228 -2.28 11.18 -15.63
CA ARG A 228 -2.36 9.76 -15.24
C ARG A 228 -2.94 8.83 -16.30
N SER A 229 -3.66 9.35 -17.30
CA SER A 229 -4.13 8.52 -18.41
C SER A 229 -3.00 8.16 -19.39
N LEU A 230 -1.91 8.95 -19.39
CA LEU A 230 -0.74 8.74 -20.23
C LEU A 230 0.41 8.07 -19.46
N ILE A 231 0.60 8.44 -18.19
CA ILE A 231 1.59 7.83 -17.29
C ILE A 231 0.86 7.13 -16.15
N GLY A 232 0.70 5.81 -16.27
CA GLY A 232 -0.10 4.99 -15.35
C GLY A 232 0.56 4.61 -14.02
N TYR A 233 1.77 5.09 -13.75
CA TYR A 233 2.51 4.82 -12.51
C TYR A 233 2.77 6.11 -11.72
N ASN A 234 3.15 5.99 -10.44
CA ASN A 234 3.53 7.13 -9.61
C ASN A 234 4.87 7.73 -10.07
N PHE A 235 4.82 8.58 -11.10
CA PHE A 235 5.99 9.21 -11.71
C PHE A 235 6.86 9.97 -10.69
N GLY A 236 6.22 10.73 -9.80
CA GLY A 236 6.92 11.51 -8.77
C GLY A 236 7.70 10.63 -7.79
N ASP A 237 7.05 9.60 -7.23
CA ASP A 237 7.69 8.66 -6.30
C ASP A 237 8.82 7.88 -6.96
N TRP A 238 8.62 7.48 -8.22
CA TRP A 238 9.57 6.65 -8.94
C TRP A 238 10.82 7.41 -9.38
N HIS A 239 10.64 8.62 -9.93
CA HIS A 239 11.74 9.44 -10.44
C HIS A 239 12.27 10.48 -9.45
N GLY A 240 11.68 10.56 -8.25
CA GLY A 240 12.04 11.57 -7.25
C GLY A 240 11.73 13.00 -7.71
N ILE A 241 10.60 13.19 -8.39
CA ILE A 241 10.13 14.49 -8.87
C ILE A 241 8.95 14.95 -8.02
N HIS A 242 8.95 16.21 -7.61
CA HIS A 242 7.82 16.77 -6.86
C HIS A 242 6.60 16.91 -7.77
N THR A 243 5.54 16.15 -7.49
CA THR A 243 4.29 16.25 -8.24
C THR A 243 3.20 16.93 -7.43
N SER A 244 2.25 17.58 -8.12
CA SER A 244 1.05 18.17 -7.49
C SER A 244 0.09 17.09 -6.96
N ALA A 245 0.10 15.90 -7.57
CA ALA A 245 -0.71 14.77 -7.16
C ALA A 245 0.03 13.44 -7.36
N GLY A 246 -0.40 12.39 -6.64
CA GLY A 246 0.07 11.01 -6.78
C GLY A 246 -0.98 10.00 -6.31
N TYR A 247 -0.76 8.70 -6.51
CA TYR A 247 -1.59 7.67 -5.89
C TYR A 247 -1.27 7.60 -4.41
N LEU A 248 -2.26 7.86 -3.56
CA LEU A 248 -2.11 8.04 -2.12
C LEU A 248 -3.39 7.59 -1.40
N ALA A 249 -3.23 7.20 -0.13
CA ALA A 249 -4.29 6.63 0.69
C ALA A 249 -5.24 7.66 1.31
N SER A 250 -4.75 8.88 1.54
CA SER A 250 -5.45 9.97 2.22
C SER A 250 -4.77 11.31 1.91
N LEU A 251 -5.54 12.41 1.95
CA LEU A 251 -5.06 13.78 1.74
C LEU A 251 -5.24 14.60 3.02
N SER A 252 -4.32 15.54 3.26
CA SER A 252 -4.50 16.52 4.34
C SER A 252 -5.69 17.44 4.04
N THR A 253 -6.47 17.78 5.07
CA THR A 253 -7.62 18.68 4.94
C THR A 253 -7.21 20.08 4.46
N SER A 254 -6.00 20.53 4.82
CA SER A 254 -5.45 21.80 4.38
C SER A 254 -5.26 21.88 2.86
N VAL A 255 -4.81 20.80 2.22
CA VAL A 255 -4.65 20.73 0.75
C VAL A 255 -6.00 20.67 0.03
N VAL A 256 -7.00 20.01 0.62
CA VAL A 256 -8.35 20.00 0.03
C VAL A 256 -8.99 21.38 0.14
N ALA A 257 -8.84 22.06 1.27
CA ALA A 257 -9.45 23.35 1.53
C ALA A 257 -8.95 24.47 0.59
N THR A 258 -7.73 24.35 0.03
CA THR A 258 -7.14 25.36 -0.86
C THR A 258 -7.65 25.33 -2.30
N GLY A 259 -8.54 24.39 -2.65
CA GLY A 259 -9.16 24.32 -3.97
C GLY A 259 -8.61 23.24 -4.90
N LEU A 260 -8.04 22.17 -4.33
CA LEU A 260 -7.48 20.98 -4.99
C LEU A 260 -7.56 20.94 -6.53
N ASN A 261 -6.41 21.10 -7.18
CA ASN A 261 -6.18 21.17 -8.63
C ASN A 261 -6.81 22.40 -9.33
N SER A 262 -7.15 23.47 -8.61
CA SER A 262 -7.55 24.72 -9.25
C SER A 262 -6.33 25.45 -9.87
N PRO A 263 -6.54 26.28 -10.92
CA PRO A 263 -5.49 27.13 -11.48
C PRO A 263 -4.75 27.98 -10.43
N SER A 264 -5.50 28.63 -9.54
CA SER A 264 -4.97 29.50 -8.49
C SER A 264 -4.14 28.72 -7.47
N GLU A 265 -4.60 27.53 -7.08
CA GLU A 265 -3.87 26.65 -6.17
C GLU A 265 -2.58 26.15 -6.82
N ASN A 266 -2.63 25.66 -8.06
CA ASN A 266 -1.46 25.18 -8.78
C ASN A 266 -0.38 26.26 -8.88
N ARG A 267 -0.76 27.51 -9.19
CA ARG A 267 0.16 28.65 -9.22
C ARG A 267 0.73 28.98 -7.85
N LEU A 268 -0.10 28.97 -6.79
CA LEU A 268 0.35 29.18 -5.39
C LEU A 268 1.35 28.10 -4.97
N LEU A 269 1.04 26.83 -5.24
CA LEU A 269 1.89 25.68 -4.90
C LEU A 269 3.10 25.54 -5.85
N GLY A 270 3.32 26.46 -6.79
CA GLY A 270 4.46 26.40 -7.71
C GLY A 270 4.46 25.14 -8.58
N VAL A 271 3.28 24.68 -8.98
CA VAL A 271 3.09 23.66 -10.03
C VAL A 271 3.36 24.35 -11.37
N ALA A 272 4.64 24.41 -11.72
CA ALA A 272 5.12 25.18 -12.87
C ALA A 272 5.09 24.40 -14.18
N PHE A 273 4.98 23.07 -14.12
CA PHE A 273 5.02 22.22 -15.29
C PHE A 273 3.89 21.19 -15.31
N ALA A 274 3.48 20.77 -16.50
CA ALA A 274 2.62 19.62 -16.72
C ALA A 274 3.22 18.69 -17.78
N VAL A 275 3.21 17.38 -17.53
CA VAL A 275 3.56 16.35 -18.52
C VAL A 275 2.30 15.84 -19.17
N ASN A 276 2.13 16.12 -20.47
CA ASN A 276 0.90 15.82 -21.19
C ASN A 276 1.12 15.67 -22.71
N ASP A 277 0.13 15.19 -23.44
CA ASP A 277 0.13 15.20 -24.91
C ASP A 277 -0.22 16.59 -25.47
N LYS A 278 -1.07 17.34 -24.77
CA LYS A 278 -1.59 18.67 -25.13
C LYS A 278 -1.42 19.68 -23.99
N PRO A 279 -1.38 20.99 -24.29
CA PRO A 279 -1.36 22.02 -23.26
C PRO A 279 -2.60 21.92 -22.36
N THR A 280 -2.44 22.37 -21.11
CA THR A 280 -3.55 22.47 -20.14
C THR A 280 -4.07 23.92 -20.11
N ALA A 281 -5.05 24.21 -19.24
CA ALA A 281 -5.59 25.55 -19.10
C ALA A 281 -4.54 26.61 -18.69
N ILE A 282 -3.55 26.21 -17.87
CA ILE A 282 -2.51 27.12 -17.36
C ILE A 282 -1.11 26.80 -17.90
N HIS A 283 -0.82 25.53 -18.22
CA HIS A 283 0.47 25.14 -18.79
C HIS A 283 0.39 25.14 -20.32
N THR A 284 0.84 26.24 -20.92
CA THR A 284 0.63 26.53 -22.36
C THR A 284 1.93 26.53 -23.18
N GLU A 285 3.08 26.78 -22.55
CA GLU A 285 4.38 26.86 -23.23
C GLU A 285 5.03 25.47 -23.36
N ASP A 286 5.24 24.97 -24.58
CA ASP A 286 5.99 23.73 -24.82
C ASP A 286 7.50 23.96 -24.62
N VAL A 287 8.06 23.37 -23.56
CA VAL A 287 9.47 23.59 -23.16
C VAL A 287 10.35 22.36 -23.33
N PHE A 288 9.77 21.17 -23.50
CA PHE A 288 10.51 19.92 -23.70
C PHE A 288 9.62 18.85 -24.30
N THR A 289 10.16 18.06 -25.23
CA THR A 289 9.51 16.85 -25.75
C THR A 289 10.37 15.64 -25.41
N GLY A 290 9.79 14.70 -24.66
CA GLY A 290 10.45 13.46 -24.28
C GLY A 290 10.48 12.44 -25.41
N LYS A 291 11.35 11.42 -25.27
CA LYS A 291 11.52 10.32 -26.21
C LYS A 291 10.25 9.49 -26.42
N SER A 292 9.33 9.49 -25.46
CA SER A 292 8.02 8.86 -25.59
C SER A 292 7.03 9.65 -26.46
N GLY A 293 7.38 10.87 -26.86
CA GLY A 293 6.49 11.81 -27.57
C GLY A 293 5.64 12.67 -26.64
N LEU A 294 5.64 12.40 -25.33
CA LEU A 294 5.02 13.28 -24.34
C LEU A 294 5.78 14.59 -24.21
N LYS A 295 5.05 15.65 -23.87
CA LYS A 295 5.58 17.01 -23.78
C LYS A 295 5.51 17.53 -22.36
N VAL A 296 6.41 18.45 -22.05
CA VAL A 296 6.40 19.24 -20.82
C VAL A 296 5.94 20.64 -21.18
N TYR A 297 4.81 21.04 -20.62
CA TYR A 297 4.26 22.38 -20.75
C TYR A 297 4.56 23.18 -19.50
N LYS A 298 4.89 24.46 -19.64
CA LYS A 298 5.15 25.38 -18.54
C LYS A 298 4.00 26.37 -18.36
N ASP A 299 3.67 26.68 -17.12
CA ASP A 299 2.82 27.83 -16.76
C ASP A 299 3.73 29.06 -16.56
N PRO A 300 3.61 30.11 -17.41
CA PRO A 300 4.41 31.33 -17.26
C PRO A 300 4.07 32.13 -16.01
N GLU A 301 2.90 31.91 -15.40
CA GLU A 301 2.42 32.61 -14.22
C GLU A 301 2.64 31.83 -12.91
N ALA A 302 3.26 30.64 -12.99
CA ALA A 302 3.57 29.85 -11.81
C ALA A 302 4.49 30.59 -10.84
N ARG A 303 4.17 30.55 -9.55
CA ARG A 303 4.93 31.26 -8.52
C ARG A 303 6.08 30.39 -7.99
N PRO A 304 7.17 30.99 -7.50
CA PRO A 304 8.22 30.25 -6.81
C PRO A 304 7.66 29.49 -5.61
N ARG A 305 8.23 28.32 -5.32
CA ARG A 305 7.85 27.51 -4.14
C ARG A 305 8.17 28.19 -2.80
N ALA A 306 9.17 29.07 -2.81
CA ALA A 306 9.52 29.92 -1.68
C ALA A 306 9.60 31.38 -2.12
N PHE A 307 8.95 32.28 -1.40
CA PHE A 307 8.90 33.71 -1.69
C PHE A 307 8.74 34.54 -0.41
N SER A 308 8.92 35.85 -0.50
CA SER A 308 8.62 36.77 0.59
C SER A 308 7.31 37.51 0.39
N VAL A 309 6.68 37.90 1.49
CA VAL A 309 5.49 38.76 1.53
C VAL A 309 5.70 39.92 2.52
N HIS A 310 5.06 41.05 2.23
CA HIS A 310 5.08 42.25 3.07
C HIS A 310 3.69 42.66 3.57
N GLU A 311 2.64 41.92 3.18
CA GLU A 311 1.28 42.09 3.70
C GLU A 311 0.82 40.79 4.36
N ILE A 312 0.30 40.90 5.58
CA ILE A 312 -0.32 39.79 6.29
C ILE A 312 -1.71 40.22 6.72
N LEU A 313 -2.69 39.43 6.34
CA LEU A 313 -4.09 39.64 6.65
C LEU A 313 -4.54 38.65 7.74
N PRO A 314 -5.41 39.08 8.67
CA PRO A 314 -5.98 38.16 9.64
C PRO A 314 -6.92 37.17 8.95
N TRP A 315 -6.81 35.88 9.29
CA TRP A 315 -7.77 34.86 8.88
C TRP A 315 -9.06 34.98 9.70
N LEU A 316 -10.19 35.26 9.04
CA LEU A 316 -11.49 35.42 9.69
C LEU A 316 -12.31 34.11 9.65
N PRO A 317 -13.17 33.81 10.65
CA PRO A 317 -13.94 32.57 10.68
C PRO A 317 -14.86 32.29 9.48
N ARG A 318 -15.19 33.32 8.70
CA ARG A 318 -16.03 33.20 7.49
C ARG A 318 -15.22 33.04 6.20
N HIS A 319 -13.89 33.12 6.26
CA HIS A 319 -13.06 32.92 5.08
C HIS A 319 -13.10 31.46 4.65
N ASP A 320 -13.19 31.27 3.34
CA ASP A 320 -13.06 29.99 2.66
C ASP A 320 -11.75 30.00 1.87
N ALA A 321 -10.87 29.00 2.06
CA ALA A 321 -9.51 29.04 1.53
C ALA A 321 -9.47 28.99 0.00
N MET A 322 -10.35 28.24 -0.65
CA MET A 322 -10.46 28.23 -2.10
C MET A 322 -10.92 29.59 -2.62
N ALA A 323 -11.98 30.17 -2.06
CA ALA A 323 -12.47 31.49 -2.47
C ALA A 323 -11.42 32.60 -2.27
N MET A 324 -10.65 32.52 -1.18
CA MET A 324 -9.57 33.48 -0.91
C MET A 324 -8.40 33.30 -1.89
N ASN A 325 -8.02 32.07 -2.23
CA ASN A 325 -7.00 31.81 -3.25
C ASN A 325 -7.38 32.39 -4.61
N ASP A 326 -8.64 32.22 -5.02
CA ASP A 326 -9.14 32.77 -6.28
C ASP A 326 -9.23 34.30 -6.25
N TYR A 327 -9.74 34.88 -5.16
CA TYR A 327 -9.82 36.34 -5.02
C TYR A 327 -8.44 37.02 -5.01
N TYR A 328 -7.42 36.36 -4.44
CA TYR A 328 -6.05 36.86 -4.36
C TYR A 328 -5.12 36.29 -5.45
N ALA A 329 -5.63 35.68 -6.52
CA ALA A 329 -4.82 35.01 -7.55
C ALA A 329 -3.71 35.90 -8.13
N ASP A 330 -3.99 37.20 -8.34
CA ASP A 330 -3.02 38.17 -8.86
C ASP A 330 -2.00 38.64 -7.82
N ARG A 331 -2.24 38.36 -6.54
CA ARG A 331 -1.48 38.84 -5.37
C ARG A 331 -0.95 37.72 -4.47
N LEU A 332 -0.94 36.46 -4.95
CA LEU A 332 -0.52 35.28 -4.19
C LEU A 332 0.89 35.38 -3.56
N THR A 333 1.76 36.21 -4.14
CA THR A 333 3.14 36.45 -3.65
C THR A 333 3.31 37.79 -2.94
N GLN A 334 2.23 38.53 -2.71
CA GLN A 334 2.26 39.85 -2.05
C GLN A 334 1.67 39.81 -0.65
N ALA A 335 0.61 39.00 -0.47
CA ALA A 335 -0.13 38.88 0.77
C ALA A 335 -0.23 37.43 1.23
N THR A 336 -0.30 37.23 2.55
CA THR A 336 -0.61 35.94 3.16
C THR A 336 -1.61 36.10 4.30
N PHE A 337 -2.08 34.98 4.85
CA PHE A 337 -3.03 34.94 5.95
C PHE A 337 -2.47 34.22 7.17
N VAL A 338 -2.76 34.74 8.36
CA VAL A 338 -2.42 34.08 9.63
C VAL A 338 -3.62 34.01 10.54
N THR A 339 -3.66 32.97 11.38
CA THR A 339 -4.61 32.88 12.48
C THR A 339 -4.12 33.78 13.63
N GLY A 340 -4.99 34.67 14.10
CA GLY A 340 -4.64 35.65 15.14
C GLY A 340 -4.12 36.99 14.59
N PRO A 341 -3.57 37.86 15.46
CA PRO A 341 -3.13 39.19 15.06
C PRO A 341 -1.88 39.12 14.17
N PRO A 342 -1.88 39.73 12.97
CA PRO A 342 -0.74 39.70 12.07
C PRO A 342 0.45 40.47 12.66
N PRO A 343 1.69 39.95 12.56
CA PRO A 343 2.87 40.69 12.95
C PRO A 343 3.05 41.92 12.04
N LYS A 344 3.66 42.98 12.58
CA LYS A 344 3.94 44.20 11.81
C LYS A 344 5.07 43.94 10.81
N LEU A 345 4.75 44.06 9.52
CA LEU A 345 5.71 44.05 8.41
C LEU A 345 5.93 45.47 7.88
N ASP A 346 7.07 45.68 7.23
CA ASP A 346 7.42 46.95 6.58
C ASP A 346 7.22 46.81 5.06
N ALA A 347 6.84 47.89 4.37
CA ALA A 347 6.81 47.96 2.91
C ALA A 347 8.03 48.74 2.41
N CYS A 348 8.87 48.12 1.57
CA CYS A 348 10.12 48.71 1.11
C CYS A 348 10.25 48.65 -0.41
N PRO A 349 9.56 49.53 -1.15
CA PRO A 349 9.54 49.50 -2.61
C PRO A 349 10.92 49.70 -3.23
N ASP A 350 11.83 50.40 -2.53
CA ASP A 350 13.17 50.73 -3.01
C ASP A 350 14.24 49.65 -2.70
N ARG A 351 13.86 48.56 -2.03
CA ARG A 351 14.78 47.47 -1.66
C ARG A 351 14.17 46.13 -2.05
N SER A 352 14.85 45.37 -2.90
CA SER A 352 14.39 44.06 -3.37
C SER A 352 14.69 42.95 -2.36
N ASP A 353 13.76 42.02 -2.24
CA ASP A 353 14.00 40.74 -1.58
C ASP A 353 14.55 39.69 -2.57
N ASN A 354 15.34 38.76 -2.06
CA ASN A 354 15.78 37.57 -2.78
C ASN A 354 15.60 36.34 -1.88
N VAL A 355 14.64 35.50 -2.22
CA VAL A 355 14.35 34.25 -1.50
C VAL A 355 14.65 33.07 -2.42
N GLN A 356 15.54 32.18 -1.98
CA GLN A 356 15.96 31.01 -2.73
C GLN A 356 15.88 29.74 -1.90
N LEU A 357 15.33 28.70 -2.50
CA LEU A 357 15.28 27.37 -1.93
C LEU A 357 16.61 26.65 -2.22
N ALA A 358 17.55 26.73 -1.28
CA ALA A 358 18.92 26.22 -1.45
C ALA A 358 19.00 24.69 -1.34
N VAL A 359 18.22 24.09 -0.43
CA VAL A 359 18.11 22.63 -0.28
C VAL A 359 16.66 22.26 -0.06
N HIS A 360 16.18 21.26 -0.79
CA HIS A 360 14.88 20.64 -0.53
C HIS A 360 14.98 19.13 -0.73
N ASN A 361 14.87 18.39 0.36
CA ASN A 361 14.78 16.93 0.37
C ASN A 361 13.90 16.48 1.54
N PRO A 362 13.51 15.19 1.63
CA PRO A 362 12.59 14.71 2.66
C PRO A 362 13.02 14.96 4.12
N SER A 363 14.32 15.16 4.38
CA SER A 363 14.85 15.34 5.74
C SER A 363 15.36 16.75 6.02
N LYS A 364 15.44 17.61 5.00
CA LYS A 364 16.02 18.95 5.13
C LYS A 364 15.43 19.92 4.10
N VAL A 365 14.95 21.05 4.60
CA VAL A 365 14.65 22.24 3.81
C VAL A 365 15.55 23.37 4.28
N GLN A 366 16.22 24.04 3.35
CA GLN A 366 17.07 25.20 3.61
C GLN A 366 16.68 26.33 2.66
N ILE A 367 16.32 27.46 3.23
CA ILE A 367 15.95 28.67 2.49
C ILE A 367 16.99 29.74 2.81
N GLN A 368 17.53 30.37 1.76
CA GLN A 368 18.33 31.58 1.87
C GLN A 368 17.42 32.76 1.54
N ALA A 369 17.33 33.72 2.45
CA ALA A 369 16.49 34.90 2.31
C ALA A 369 17.30 36.16 2.60
N GLU A 370 17.50 36.98 1.57
CA GLU A 370 18.04 38.33 1.68
C GLU A 370 16.88 39.30 1.58
N MET A 371 16.54 39.92 2.71
CA MET A 371 15.33 40.73 2.85
C MET A 371 15.70 42.21 2.86
N GLY A 372 15.04 43.01 2.02
CA GLY A 372 15.23 44.47 1.96
C GLY A 372 14.76 45.17 3.24
N CYS A 373 13.74 44.61 3.89
CA CYS A 373 13.29 45.01 5.22
C CYS A 373 12.47 43.91 5.90
N ARG A 374 11.69 44.25 6.93
CA ARG A 374 10.91 43.28 7.68
C ARG A 374 9.76 42.73 6.81
N GLY A 375 9.97 41.54 6.27
CA GLY A 375 8.95 40.73 5.60
C GLY A 375 8.78 39.35 6.26
N MET A 376 7.98 38.51 5.63
CA MET A 376 7.79 37.11 6.02
C MET A 376 8.15 36.20 4.84
N VAL A 377 8.92 35.14 5.10
CA VAL A 377 9.24 34.13 4.10
C VAL A 377 8.17 33.03 4.14
N ILE A 378 7.62 32.71 2.98
CA ILE A 378 6.61 31.67 2.77
C ILE A 378 7.25 30.51 2.02
N LEU A 379 7.00 29.29 2.49
CA LEU A 379 7.26 28.05 1.77
C LEU A 379 5.91 27.37 1.54
N THR A 380 5.58 27.07 0.29
CA THR A 380 4.27 26.50 -0.08
C THR A 380 4.22 24.99 0.05
N ASP A 381 4.74 24.48 1.17
CA ASP A 381 4.68 23.07 1.54
C ASP A 381 3.63 22.87 2.62
N ALA A 382 2.89 21.76 2.54
CA ALA A 382 2.03 21.34 3.63
C ALA A 382 2.93 20.87 4.78
N TYR A 383 3.08 21.70 5.81
CA TYR A 383 3.78 21.33 7.03
C TYR A 383 2.84 20.52 7.93
N PHE A 384 3.04 19.21 7.97
CA PHE A 384 2.35 18.28 8.86
C PHE A 384 3.41 17.66 9.79
N PRO A 385 3.27 17.73 11.12
CA PRO A 385 3.74 16.64 11.94
C PRO A 385 2.88 15.39 11.71
#